data_AF-W6QX67-F1
#
_entry.id   AF-W6QX67-F1
#
_cell.length_a   1.000
_cell.length_b   1.000
_cell.length_c   1.000
_cell.angle_alpha   90.00
_cell.angle_beta   90.00
_cell.angle_gamma   90.00
#
_symmetry.space_group_name_H-M   'P 1'
#
loop_
_entity.id
_entity.type
_entity.pdbx_description
1 polymer ?
#
loop_
_entity_poly.entity_id
_entity_poly.type
_entity_poly.pdbx_seq_one_letter_code
_entity_poly.pdbx_strand_id
1 'polypeptide(L)'
;MSTPYRAAVSRQLRNGFKTVQGLPVIWQAVCWAAVSEGASHAMVRPLSTEANANWARDVLTKQYPGRAYEVNCYPLAKPVEASQLTTFESWAMDEVKRLELAQRQAG
;
A
#
# COMPACT_ATOMS: atom_id res chain seq x y z
N MET A 1 8.54 -33.48 1.27
CA MET A 1 7.31 -32.68 1.46
C MET A 1 7.18 -31.76 0.26
N SER A 2 6.15 -31.97 -0.56
CA SER A 2 6.13 -31.52 -1.95
C SER A 2 5.62 -30.08 -2.13
N THR A 3 6.17 -29.46 -3.17
CA THR A 3 5.94 -28.13 -3.73
C THR A 3 4.47 -27.64 -3.86
N PRO A 4 3.41 -28.45 -4.04
CA PRO A 4 2.03 -27.96 -4.12
C PRO A 4 1.46 -27.33 -2.84
N TYR A 5 2.00 -27.62 -1.65
CA TYR A 5 1.45 -27.05 -0.40
C TYR A 5 1.70 -25.53 -0.30
N ARG A 6 2.80 -25.02 -0.87
CA ARG A 6 3.09 -23.57 -0.90
C ARG A 6 2.20 -22.81 -1.90
N ALA A 7 1.80 -23.44 -3.00
CA ALA A 7 0.96 -22.83 -4.02
C ALA A 7 -0.50 -22.65 -3.56
N ALA A 8 -0.97 -23.45 -2.61
CA ALA A 8 -2.31 -23.34 -2.03
C ALA A 8 -2.45 -22.16 -1.04
N VAL A 9 -1.34 -21.57 -0.58
CA VAL A 9 -1.34 -20.56 0.50
C VAL A 9 -1.55 -19.15 -0.03
N SER A 10 -1.19 -18.85 -1.28
CA SER A 10 -1.33 -17.52 -1.87
C SER A 10 -2.15 -17.50 -3.15
N ARG A 11 -3.37 -16.95 -3.07
CA ARG A 11 -4.20 -16.69 -4.25
C ARG A 11 -4.26 -15.19 -4.51
N GLN A 12 -3.95 -14.76 -5.73
CA GLN A 12 -4.17 -13.39 -6.15
C GLN A 12 -5.66 -13.19 -6.46
N LEU A 13 -6.27 -12.19 -5.84
CA LEU A 13 -7.62 -11.73 -6.16
C LEU A 13 -7.59 -11.02 -7.53
N ARG A 14 -8.73 -10.97 -8.22
CA ARG A 14 -8.84 -10.31 -9.55
C ARG A 14 -8.49 -8.82 -9.51
N ASN A 15 -8.54 -8.20 -8.34
CA ASN A 15 -8.18 -6.80 -8.10
C ASN A 15 -6.70 -6.60 -7.73
N GLY A 16 -5.84 -7.61 -7.92
CA GLY A 16 -4.40 -7.49 -7.73
C GLY A 16 -3.90 -7.85 -6.33
N PHE A 17 -4.74 -7.76 -5.29
CA PHE A 17 -4.38 -8.12 -3.92
C PHE A 17 -4.05 -9.60 -3.80
N LYS A 18 -2.92 -9.93 -3.19
CA LYS A 18 -2.62 -11.31 -2.80
C LYS A 18 -3.40 -11.67 -1.55
N THR A 19 -3.66 -12.96 -1.36
CA THR A 19 -4.16 -13.50 -0.08
C THR A 19 -3.10 -14.41 0.53
N VAL A 20 -3.11 -14.56 1.85
CA VAL A 20 -2.40 -15.61 2.59
C VAL A 20 -3.41 -16.26 3.52
N GLN A 21 -3.61 -17.58 3.39
CA GLN A 21 -4.62 -18.32 4.18
C GLN A 21 -6.05 -17.72 4.05
N GLY A 22 -6.41 -17.20 2.87
CA GLY A 22 -7.71 -16.58 2.62
C GLY A 22 -7.84 -15.13 3.10
N LEU A 23 -6.80 -14.57 3.75
CA LEU A 23 -6.78 -13.19 4.22
C LEU A 23 -6.05 -12.29 3.22
N PRO A 24 -6.62 -11.14 2.80
CA PRO A 24 -5.93 -10.22 1.90
C PRO A 24 -4.65 -9.67 2.52
N VAL A 25 -3.57 -9.65 1.75
CA VAL A 25 -2.31 -8.99 2.08
C VAL A 25 -2.36 -7.59 1.51
N ILE A 26 -2.14 -6.59 2.38
CA ILE A 26 -2.06 -5.20 1.98
C ILE A 26 -0.63 -4.70 2.10
N TRP A 27 -0.21 -3.93 1.11
CA TRP A 27 1.01 -3.14 1.14
C TRP A 27 0.69 -1.73 1.62
N GLN A 28 1.70 -1.08 2.19
CA GLN A 28 1.61 0.31 2.61
C GLN A 28 2.97 0.99 2.52
N ALA A 29 2.94 2.31 2.34
CA ALA A 29 4.06 3.21 2.59
C ALA A 29 3.82 3.95 3.91
N VAL A 30 4.80 3.99 4.81
CA VAL A 30 4.65 4.54 6.17
C VAL A 30 5.88 5.31 6.62
N CYS A 31 5.69 6.46 7.27
CA CYS A 31 6.72 7.15 8.03
C CYS A 31 6.35 7.11 9.53
N TRP A 32 7.04 6.27 10.30
CA TRP A 32 6.71 6.04 11.72
C TRP A 32 6.83 7.29 12.61
N ALA A 33 7.80 8.16 12.31
CA ALA A 33 7.93 9.45 12.98
C ALA A 33 6.67 10.31 12.75
N ALA A 34 6.23 10.42 11.50
CA ALA A 34 5.02 11.15 11.15
C ALA A 34 3.75 10.51 11.74
N VAL A 35 3.70 9.18 11.88
CA VAL A 35 2.59 8.48 12.56
C VAL A 35 2.51 8.91 14.02
N SER A 36 3.66 8.95 14.70
CA SER A 36 3.74 9.33 16.12
C SER A 36 3.32 10.79 16.35
N GLU A 37 3.46 11.64 15.34
CA GLU A 37 3.03 13.04 15.33
C GLU A 37 1.56 13.23 14.90
N GLY A 38 0.86 12.16 14.49
CA GLY A 38 -0.51 12.25 14.00
C GLY A 38 -0.66 12.94 12.65
N ALA A 39 0.40 12.97 11.83
CA ALA A 39 0.36 13.62 10.53
C ALA A 39 -0.54 12.85 9.54
N SER A 40 -1.37 13.56 8.78
CA SER A 40 -2.27 12.94 7.80
C SER A 40 -1.56 12.17 6.69
N HIS A 41 -0.34 12.58 6.33
CA HIS A 41 0.50 11.96 5.29
C HIS A 41 1.40 10.84 5.84
N ALA A 42 1.23 10.44 7.09
CA ALA A 42 2.12 9.49 7.73
C ALA A 42 2.07 8.08 7.12
N MET A 43 0.98 7.72 6.45
CA MET A 43 0.77 6.38 5.92
C MET A 43 -0.17 6.40 4.72
N VAL A 44 0.16 5.63 3.68
CA VAL A 44 -0.71 5.36 2.53
C VAL A 44 -1.00 3.87 2.45
N ARG A 45 -2.29 3.53 2.56
CA ARG A 45 -2.82 2.16 2.55
C ARG A 45 -4.33 2.18 2.24
N PRO A 46 -4.92 1.07 1.79
CA PRO A 46 -4.28 -0.18 1.39
C PRO A 46 -3.77 -0.11 -0.06
N LEU A 47 -2.63 -0.76 -0.33
CA LEU A 47 -2.08 -0.92 -1.68
C LEU A 47 -2.00 -2.41 -2.03
N SER A 48 -2.34 -2.77 -3.28
CA SER A 48 -2.42 -4.17 -3.72
C SER A 48 -1.07 -4.79 -4.01
N THR A 49 -0.06 -3.97 -4.34
CA THR A 49 1.26 -4.43 -4.78
C THR A 49 2.40 -3.65 -4.15
N GLU A 50 3.56 -4.31 -4.05
CA GLU A 50 4.82 -3.69 -3.65
C GLU A 50 5.23 -2.54 -4.58
N ALA A 51 4.95 -2.66 -5.88
CA ALA A 51 5.24 -1.62 -6.85
C ALA A 51 4.45 -0.33 -6.55
N ASN A 52 3.15 -0.44 -6.27
CA ASN A 52 2.32 0.70 -5.88
C ASN A 52 2.82 1.33 -4.57
N ALA A 53 3.25 0.51 -3.61
CA ALA A 53 3.78 1.01 -2.33
C ALA A 53 5.13 1.71 -2.48
N ASN A 54 6.05 1.18 -3.30
CA ASN A 54 7.31 1.86 -3.62
C ASN A 54 7.07 3.16 -4.38
N TRP A 55 6.15 3.18 -5.35
CA TRP A 55 5.77 4.42 -6.03
C TRP A 55 5.23 5.47 -5.04
N ALA A 56 4.33 5.07 -4.14
CA ALA A 56 3.81 5.97 -3.12
C ALA A 56 4.89 6.49 -2.18
N ARG A 57 5.80 5.61 -1.71
CA ARG A 57 6.98 6.00 -0.92
C ARG A 57 7.80 7.08 -1.64
N ASP A 58 8.09 6.88 -2.92
CA ASP A 58 8.95 7.78 -3.69
C ASP A 58 8.30 9.16 -3.89
N VAL A 59 7.00 9.20 -4.16
CA VAL A 59 6.23 10.46 -4.24
C VAL A 59 6.21 11.17 -2.89
N LEU A 60 5.94 10.46 -1.80
CA LEU A 60 5.89 11.04 -0.45
C LEU A 60 7.25 11.56 0.02
N THR A 61 8.33 10.84 -0.28
CA THR A 61 9.70 11.23 0.08
C THR A 61 10.11 12.52 -0.62
N LYS A 62 9.68 12.71 -1.88
CA LYS A 62 9.88 13.97 -2.60
C LYS A 62 9.01 15.09 -2.05
N GLN A 63 7.76 14.80 -1.70
CA GLN A 63 6.83 15.80 -1.16
C GLN A 63 7.26 16.33 0.20
N TYR A 64 7.81 15.46 1.04
CA TYR A 64 8.12 15.76 2.44
C TYR A 64 9.60 15.46 2.72
N PRO A 65 10.53 16.34 2.28
CA PRO A 65 11.95 16.18 2.56
C PRO A 65 12.21 16.04 4.07
N GLY A 66 13.09 15.11 4.44
CA GLY A 66 13.42 14.83 5.85
C GLY A 66 12.52 13.78 6.52
N ARG A 67 11.46 13.31 5.85
CA ARG A 67 10.69 12.15 6.29
C ARG A 67 11.26 10.87 5.68
N ALA A 68 11.43 9.83 6.50
CA ALA A 68 11.82 8.50 6.04
C ALA A 68 10.58 7.62 5.91
N TYR A 69 10.20 7.32 4.66
CA TYR A 69 9.11 6.40 4.37
C TYR A 69 9.64 4.99 4.08
N GLU A 70 8.99 4.01 4.68
CA GLU A 70 9.26 2.58 4.50
C GLU A 70 8.09 1.90 3.82
N VAL A 71 8.38 0.79 3.12
CA VAL A 71 7.35 -0.07 2.52
C VAL A 71 7.29 -1.37 3.30
N ASN A 72 6.10 -1.77 3.71
CA ASN A 72 5.87 -3.08 4.31
C ASN A 72 4.50 -3.64 3.90
N CYS A 73 4.26 -4.91 4.20
CA CYS A 73 2.99 -5.58 3.97
C CYS A 73 2.60 -6.50 5.11
N TYR A 74 1.30 -6.77 5.23
CA TYR A 74 0.76 -7.67 6.24
C TYR A 74 -0.60 -8.23 5.78
N PRO A 75 -0.96 -9.44 6.23
CA PRO A 75 -2.31 -9.96 6.06
C PRO A 75 -3.28 -9.20 6.96
N LEU A 76 -4.49 -8.93 6.47
CA LEU A 76 -5.57 -8.38 7.28
C LEU A 76 -6.02 -9.40 8.33
N ALA A 77 -6.40 -8.92 9.51
CA ALA A 77 -6.91 -9.76 10.60
C ALA A 77 -8.30 -10.36 10.31
N LYS A 78 -9.01 -9.82 9.32
CA LYS A 78 -10.35 -10.26 8.91
C LYS A 78 -10.43 -10.27 7.38
N PRO A 79 -11.24 -11.15 6.79
CA PRO A 79 -11.56 -11.06 5.37
C PRO A 79 -12.27 -9.73 5.09
N VAL A 80 -11.93 -9.13 3.96
CA VAL A 80 -12.55 -7.91 3.43
C VAL A 80 -12.90 -8.20 1.98
N GLU A 81 -14.06 -7.71 1.54
CA GLU A 81 -14.51 -7.92 0.18
C GLU A 81 -13.55 -7.29 -0.82
N ALA A 82 -13.29 -7.99 -1.92
CA ALA A 82 -12.37 -7.51 -2.95
C ALA A 82 -12.80 -6.14 -3.49
N SER A 83 -14.10 -5.90 -3.65
CA SER A 83 -14.63 -4.61 -4.10
C SER A 83 -14.29 -3.46 -3.15
N GLN A 84 -14.36 -3.68 -1.84
CA GLN A 84 -14.01 -2.68 -0.83
C GLN A 84 -12.53 -2.34 -0.89
N LEU A 85 -11.67 -3.36 -1.01
CA LEU A 85 -10.22 -3.15 -1.15
C LEU A 85 -9.87 -2.37 -2.42
N THR A 86 -10.54 -2.66 -3.53
CA THR A 86 -10.37 -1.90 -4.77
C THR A 86 -10.75 -0.44 -4.57
N THR A 87 -11.89 -0.15 -3.96
CA THR A 87 -12.33 1.22 -3.69
C THR A 87 -11.34 1.97 -2.81
N PHE A 88 -10.87 1.36 -1.73
CA PHE A 88 -9.90 2.00 -0.82
C PHE A 88 -8.54 2.22 -1.47
N GLU A 89 -8.05 1.27 -2.27
CA GLU A 89 -6.81 1.47 -3.03
C GLU A 89 -6.95 2.59 -4.06
N SER A 90 -8.07 2.67 -4.79
CA SER A 90 -8.29 3.77 -5.73
C SER A 90 -8.20 5.13 -5.06
N TRP A 91 -8.81 5.30 -3.88
CA TRP A 91 -8.71 6.56 -3.13
C TRP A 91 -7.29 6.87 -2.68
N ALA A 92 -6.56 5.88 -2.17
CA ALA A 92 -5.16 6.04 -1.76
C ALA A 92 -4.25 6.40 -2.95
N MET A 93 -4.43 5.73 -4.08
CA MET A 93 -3.67 6.00 -5.31
C MET A 93 -3.99 7.39 -5.88
N ASP A 94 -5.25 7.82 -5.86
CA ASP A 94 -5.67 9.14 -6.34
C ASP A 94 -5.09 10.28 -5.48
N GLU A 95 -4.96 10.10 -4.17
CA GLU A 95 -4.28 11.05 -3.29
C GLU A 95 -2.81 11.21 -3.65
N VAL A 96 -2.08 10.09 -3.75
CA VAL A 96 -0.66 10.11 -4.11
C VAL A 96 -0.45 10.68 -5.51
N LYS A 97 -1.32 10.36 -6.47
CA LYS A 97 -1.23 10.87 -7.84
C LYS A 97 -1.42 12.38 -7.90
N ARG A 98 -2.31 12.95 -7.07
CA ARG A 98 -2.46 14.40 -6.94
C ARG A 98 -1.18 15.06 -6.41
N LEU A 99 -0.52 14.46 -5.43
CA LEU A 99 0.78 14.93 -4.93
C LEU A 99 1.84 14.89 -6.03
N GLU A 100 1.94 13.78 -6.75
CA GLU A 100 2.90 13.63 -7.85
C GLU A 100 2.69 14.69 -8.95
N LEU A 101 1.43 14.95 -9.32
CA LEU A 101 1.09 15.97 -10.31
C LEU A 101 1.48 17.38 -9.82
N ALA A 102 1.20 17.70 -8.56
CA ALA A 102 1.59 18.98 -7.97
C ALA A 102 3.12 19.16 -7.98
N GLN A 103 3.88 18.11 -7.68
CA GLN A 103 5.36 18.14 -7.74
C GLN A 103 5.87 18.43 -9.15
N ARG A 104 5.28 17.79 -10.18
CA ARG A 104 5.68 18.00 -11.58
C ARG A 104 5.36 19.39 -12.10
N GLN A 105 4.38 20.08 -11.51
CA GLN A 105 4.01 21.45 -11.89
C GLN A 105 4.84 22.51 -11.13
N ALA A 106 5.44 22.14 -10.00
CA ALA A 106 6.24 23.02 -9.16
C ALA A 106 7.74 23.03 -9.51
N GLY A 107 8.21 22.12 -10.37
CA GLY A 107 9.57 22.05 -10.89
C GLY A 107 9.64 22.46 -12.35
#